data_AF-A0A9W6U9U1-F1
#
_entry.id   AF-A0A9W6U9U1-F1
#
_cell.length_a   1.000
_cell.length_b   1.000
_cell.length_c   1.000
_cell.angle_alpha   90.00
_cell.angle_beta   90.00
_cell.angle_gamma   90.00
#
_symmetry.space_group_name_H-M   'P 1'
#
loop_
_entity.id
_entity.type
_entity.pdbx_description
1 polymer ?
#
loop_
_entity_poly.entity_id
_entity_poly.type
_entity_poly.pdbx_seq_one_letter_code
_entity_poly.pdbx_strand_id
1 'polypeptide(L)'
;MTDAEGVQQELQDYLHKKGINTLFINLVESLLLAKPENPILHIIQYLQTNYPEEATPRRKPGAKEDNPAASPHLQYHSDESESEDEDEGGDAVGEIAASAPPPKIMAKGRRTSVSAETIDPLRFVAAELYAGNAPSCLMLTN
;
A
#
# COMPACT_ATOMS: atom_id res chain seq x y z
N MET A 1 -30.17 -6.70 -17.64
CA MET A 1 -29.16 -5.65 -17.38
C MET A 1 -28.53 -6.06 -16.07
N THR A 2 -27.23 -6.36 -16.02
CA THR A 2 -26.57 -6.58 -14.73
C THR A 2 -26.45 -5.20 -14.09
N ASP A 3 -27.34 -4.93 -13.14
CA ASP A 3 -27.38 -3.69 -12.39
C ASP A 3 -26.05 -3.50 -11.66
N ALA A 4 -25.52 -2.27 -11.67
CA ALA A 4 -24.21 -1.97 -11.09
C ALA A 4 -24.13 -2.36 -9.60
N GLU A 5 -25.28 -2.36 -8.91
CA GLU A 5 -25.42 -2.86 -7.53
C GLU A 5 -25.12 -4.36 -7.40
N GLY A 6 -25.48 -5.18 -8.40
CA GLY A 6 -25.22 -6.62 -8.38
C GLY A 6 -23.73 -6.94 -8.43
N VAL A 7 -22.96 -6.19 -9.23
CA VAL A 7 -21.51 -6.32 -9.31
C VAL A 7 -20.83 -5.88 -8.01
N GLN A 8 -21.31 -4.80 -7.40
CA GLN A 8 -20.78 -4.35 -6.11
C GLN A 8 -20.99 -5.38 -5.01
N GLN A 9 -22.18 -5.99 -4.94
CA GLN A 9 -22.46 -7.03 -3.94
C GLN A 9 -21.56 -8.26 -4.13
N GLU A 10 -21.37 -8.71 -5.38
CA GLU A 10 -20.49 -9.83 -5.68
C GLU A 10 -19.04 -9.58 -5.22
N LEU A 11 -18.52 -8.37 -5.45
CA LEU A 11 -17.19 -7.98 -5.01
C LEU A 11 -17.09 -7.96 -3.48
N GLN A 12 -18.09 -7.43 -2.78
CA GLN A 12 -18.13 -7.44 -1.32
C GLN A 12 -18.18 -8.86 -0.77
N ASP A 13 -19.01 -9.71 -1.37
CA ASP A 13 -19.11 -11.11 -1.00
C ASP A 13 -17.78 -11.84 -1.21
N TYR A 14 -17.06 -11.53 -2.29
CA TYR A 14 -15.73 -12.09 -2.53
C TYR A 14 -14.72 -11.64 -1.47
N LEU A 15 -14.67 -10.34 -1.16
CA LEU A 15 -13.78 -9.77 -0.14
C LEU A 15 -14.03 -10.40 1.23
N HIS A 16 -15.29 -10.58 1.60
CA HIS A 16 -15.68 -11.22 2.85
C HIS A 16 -15.41 -12.73 2.85
N LYS A 17 -15.84 -13.44 1.81
CA LYS A 17 -15.69 -14.91 1.70
C LYS A 17 -14.23 -15.35 1.69
N LYS A 18 -13.35 -14.55 1.07
CA LYS A 18 -11.90 -14.81 1.05
C LYS A 18 -11.16 -14.20 2.25
N GLY A 19 -11.86 -13.44 3.11
CA GLY A 19 -11.24 -12.78 4.26
C GLY A 19 -10.15 -11.77 3.86
N ILE A 20 -10.24 -11.18 2.67
CA ILE A 20 -9.20 -10.31 2.10
C ILE A 20 -9.05 -9.04 2.95
N ASN A 21 -10.15 -8.46 3.40
CA ASN A 21 -10.13 -7.27 4.25
C ASN A 21 -9.38 -7.54 5.56
N THR A 22 -9.66 -8.67 6.22
CA THR A 22 -8.99 -9.07 7.45
C THR A 22 -7.50 -9.34 7.22
N LEU A 23 -7.15 -10.06 6.15
CA LEU A 23 -5.75 -10.32 5.78
C LEU A 23 -4.99 -9.01 5.56
N PHE A 24 -5.58 -8.06 4.83
CA PHE A 24 -4.96 -6.78 4.54
C PHE A 24 -4.72 -5.96 5.81
N ILE A 25 -5.70 -5.89 6.71
CA ILE A 25 -5.56 -5.18 8.00
C ILE A 25 -4.40 -5.76 8.80
N ASN A 26 -4.35 -7.08 8.98
CA ASN A 26 -3.31 -7.73 9.78
C ASN A 26 -1.91 -7.54 9.16
N LEU A 27 -1.83 -7.56 7.82
CA LEU A 27 -0.58 -7.33 7.09
C LEU A 27 -0.08 -5.89 7.33
N VAL A 28 -0.95 -4.90 7.18
CA VAL A 28 -0.62 -3.49 7.38
C VAL A 28 -0.28 -3.22 8.85
N GLU A 29 -1.00 -3.81 9.78
CA GLU A 29 -0.68 -3.75 11.21
C GLU A 29 0.74 -4.27 11.48
N SER A 30 1.09 -5.44 10.94
CA SER A 30 2.45 -5.99 11.07
C SER A 30 3.53 -5.06 10.49
N LEU A 31 3.27 -4.42 9.34
CA LEU A 31 4.19 -3.44 8.74
C LEU A 31 4.35 -2.19 9.62
N LEU A 32 3.27 -1.70 10.21
CA LEU A 32 3.28 -0.51 11.05
C LEU A 32 3.94 -0.76 12.41
N LEU A 33 3.87 -2.00 12.91
CA LEU A 33 4.55 -2.42 14.13
C LEU A 33 6.05 -2.64 13.90
N ALA A 34 6.42 -3.39 12.86
CA ALA A 34 7.81 -3.76 12.61
C ALA A 34 8.62 -2.67 11.89
N LYS A 35 7.98 -1.81 11.09
CA LYS A 35 8.59 -0.78 10.24
C LYS A 35 9.87 -1.26 9.55
N PRO A 36 9.81 -2.37 8.81
CA PRO A 36 10.97 -2.93 8.14
C PRO A 36 11.47 -1.96 7.06
N GLU A 37 12.79 -1.95 6.85
CA GLU A 37 13.41 -1.19 5.76
C GLU A 37 12.92 -1.66 4.38
N ASN A 38 12.67 -2.97 4.25
CA ASN A 38 12.14 -3.59 3.05
C ASN A 38 10.70 -4.12 3.30
N PRO A 39 9.64 -3.32 3.04
CA PRO A 39 8.25 -3.70 3.33
C PRO A 39 7.78 -4.89 2.47
N ILE A 40 8.23 -4.98 1.22
CA ILE A 40 7.83 -6.08 0.32
C ILE A 40 8.35 -7.43 0.83
N LEU A 41 9.60 -7.48 1.30
CA LEU A 41 10.19 -8.70 1.85
C LEU A 41 9.44 -9.15 3.10
N HIS A 42 9.08 -8.21 3.97
CA HIS A 42 8.30 -8.49 5.18
C HIS A 42 6.91 -9.05 4.85
N ILE A 43 6.24 -8.52 3.82
CA ILE A 43 4.95 -9.05 3.35
C ILE A 43 5.08 -10.51 2.91
N ILE A 44 6.12 -10.82 2.12
CA ILE A 44 6.36 -12.20 1.65
C ILE A 44 6.61 -13.14 2.84
N GLN A 45 7.47 -12.74 3.77
CA GLN A 45 7.75 -13.53 4.97
C GLN A 45 6.50 -13.71 5.85
N TYR A 46 5.71 -12.66 6.03
CA TYR A 46 4.46 -12.72 6.78
C TYR A 46 3.50 -13.74 6.17
N LEU A 47 3.32 -13.71 4.84
CA LEU A 47 2.46 -14.66 4.13
C LEU A 47 2.99 -16.10 4.22
N GLN A 48 4.30 -16.30 4.05
CA GLN A 48 4.91 -17.63 4.16
C GLN A 48 4.81 -18.22 5.57
N THR A 49 4.93 -17.38 6.60
CA THR A 49 4.89 -17.81 8.00
C THR A 49 3.48 -18.10 8.49
N ASN A 50 2.51 -17.26 8.13
CA ASN A 50 1.13 -17.38 8.61
C ASN A 50 0.24 -18.25 7.71
N TYR A 51 0.56 -18.34 6.41
CA TYR A 51 -0.23 -19.09 5.41
C TYR A 51 0.66 -19.99 4.54
N PRO A 52 1.44 -20.91 5.13
CA PRO A 52 2.41 -21.72 4.38
C PRO A 52 1.76 -22.58 3.30
N GLU A 53 0.55 -23.10 3.55
CA GLU A 53 -0.23 -23.91 2.60
C GLU A 53 -0.58 -23.15 1.30
N GLU A 54 -0.84 -21.84 1.40
CA GLU A 54 -1.27 -21.01 0.27
C GLU A 54 -0.12 -20.21 -0.35
N ALA A 55 0.90 -19.85 0.44
CA ALA A 55 2.04 -19.05 0.00
C ALA A 55 3.20 -19.90 -0.56
N THR A 56 3.23 -21.20 -0.28
CA THR A 56 4.27 -22.08 -0.85
C THR A 56 3.89 -22.43 -2.30
N PRO A 57 4.79 -22.22 -3.28
CA PRO A 57 4.55 -22.68 -4.64
C PRO A 57 4.39 -24.20 -4.62
N ARG A 58 3.16 -24.70 -4.81
CA ARG A 58 2.91 -26.14 -4.97
C ARG A 58 3.64 -26.61 -6.22
N ARG A 59 4.86 -27.15 -6.05
CA ARG A 59 5.51 -27.97 -7.08
C ARG A 59 4.61 -29.19 -7.26
N LYS A 60 3.86 -29.25 -8.37
CA LYS A 60 3.10 -30.45 -8.73
C LYS A 60 4.09 -31.63 -8.79
N PRO A 61 3.92 -32.68 -7.95
CA PRO A 61 4.73 -33.88 -8.07
C PRO A 61 4.19 -34.67 -9.26
N GLY A 62 4.81 -34.50 -10.43
CA GLY A 62 4.31 -35.12 -11.66
C GLY A 62 5.00 -34.73 -12.96
N ALA A 63 5.93 -33.77 -12.95
CA ALA A 63 6.88 -33.66 -14.06
C ALA A 63 7.96 -34.72 -13.87
N LYS A 64 7.71 -35.93 -14.39
CA LYS A 64 8.76 -36.93 -14.56
C LYS A 64 9.87 -36.32 -15.43
N GLU A 65 11.09 -36.53 -14.95
CA GLU A 65 12.36 -36.21 -15.57
C GLU A 65 12.48 -36.80 -16.97
N ASP A 66 12.94 -35.98 -17.93
CA ASP A 66 14.05 -36.34 -18.83
C ASP A 66 14.59 -35.06 -19.48
N ASN A 67 15.44 -34.33 -18.75
CA ASN A 67 16.40 -33.42 -19.36
C ASN A 67 17.55 -33.16 -18.37
N PRO A 68 18.75 -33.72 -18.56
CA PRO A 68 19.90 -33.45 -17.71
C PRO A 68 20.56 -32.14 -18.17
N ALA A 69 19.85 -31.01 -18.10
CA ALA A 69 20.39 -29.69 -18.46
C ALA A 69 19.54 -28.55 -17.89
N ALA A 70 19.30 -28.52 -16.57
CA ALA A 70 18.81 -27.31 -15.91
C ALA A 70 19.22 -27.30 -14.44
N SER A 71 20.51 -27.06 -14.21
CA SER A 71 20.98 -26.58 -12.90
C SER A 71 20.52 -25.12 -12.75
N PRO A 72 19.75 -24.73 -11.72
CA PRO A 72 19.57 -23.32 -11.41
C PRO A 72 20.82 -22.88 -10.64
N HIS A 73 21.91 -22.63 -11.36
CA HIS A 73 23.00 -21.85 -10.82
C HIS A 73 22.48 -20.42 -10.71
N LEU A 74 22.16 -19.99 -9.47
CA LEU A 74 21.92 -18.60 -9.14
C LEU A 74 23.22 -17.84 -9.40
N GLN A 75 23.41 -17.40 -10.65
CA GLN A 75 24.52 -16.55 -11.02
C GLN A 75 24.18 -15.13 -10.58
N TYR A 76 24.59 -14.81 -9.34
CA TYR A 76 24.83 -13.44 -8.90
C TYR A 76 25.81 -12.81 -9.89
N HIS A 77 25.31 -11.96 -10.80
CA HIS A 77 26.15 -11.05 -11.56
C HIS A 77 26.31 -9.78 -10.70
N SER A 78 27.26 -9.82 -9.76
CA SER A 78 27.89 -8.60 -9.23
C SER A 78 28.82 -8.13 -10.34
N ASP A 79 28.42 -7.10 -11.07
CA ASP A 79 29.33 -6.37 -11.96
C ASP A 79 29.84 -5.16 -11.18
N GLU A 80 30.90 -5.40 -10.40
CA GLU A 80 31.77 -4.35 -9.90
C GLU A 80 32.78 -4.07 -11.03
N SER A 81 32.55 -3.05 -11.86
CA SER A 81 33.56 -2.54 -12.78
C SER A 81 34.01 -1.17 -12.33
N GLU A 82 35.10 -1.17 -11.57
CA GLU A 82 36.00 -0.03 -11.38
C GLU A 82 37.01 -0.02 -12.54
N SER A 83 37.15 1.10 -13.25
CA SER A 83 38.37 1.40 -13.99
C SER A 83 38.54 2.92 -14.19
N GLU A 84 39.64 3.42 -13.65
CA GLU A 84 40.11 4.80 -13.62
C GLU A 84 40.92 5.16 -14.89
N ASP A 85 41.00 6.48 -15.15
CA ASP A 85 42.03 7.25 -15.89
C ASP A 85 42.24 7.07 -17.41
N GLU A 86 42.18 8.18 -18.17
CA GLU A 86 43.37 8.96 -18.61
C GLU A 86 42.97 10.14 -19.55
N ASP A 87 43.75 11.22 -19.40
CA ASP A 87 43.73 12.56 -20.02
C ASP A 87 43.96 12.56 -21.54
N GLU A 88 43.45 13.58 -22.27
CA GLU A 88 44.19 14.25 -23.36
C GLU A 88 43.39 15.48 -23.88
N GLY A 89 44.05 16.64 -23.86
CA GLY A 89 43.46 17.94 -24.14
C GLY A 89 43.02 18.22 -25.59
N GLY A 90 42.08 19.17 -25.69
CA GLY A 90 41.71 19.86 -26.92
C GLY A 90 41.42 21.33 -26.64
N ASP A 91 42.39 22.18 -26.95
CA ASP A 91 42.39 23.64 -26.81
C ASP A 91 41.50 24.34 -27.87
N ALA A 92 41.06 25.54 -27.49
CA ALA A 92 40.87 26.75 -28.30
C ALA A 92 39.48 27.19 -28.80
N VAL A 93 38.95 28.17 -28.05
CA VAL A 93 38.44 29.51 -28.45
C VAL A 93 37.20 29.61 -29.37
N GLY A 94 36.17 30.33 -28.90
CA GLY A 94 35.29 31.09 -29.80
C GLY A 94 33.97 31.63 -29.23
N GLU A 95 33.98 32.92 -28.88
CA GLU A 95 32.85 33.86 -29.06
C GLU A 95 31.71 33.94 -28.03
N ILE A 96 31.68 35.10 -27.38
CA ILE A 96 30.63 35.65 -26.51
C ILE A 96 29.43 36.17 -27.32
N ALA A 97 28.20 35.72 -27.02
CA ALA A 97 27.01 36.55 -27.29
C ALA A 97 25.81 36.21 -26.38
N ALA A 98 25.43 37.24 -25.61
CA ALA A 98 24.09 37.61 -25.14
C ALA A 98 23.30 36.63 -24.22
N SER A 99 23.36 36.97 -22.93
CA SER A 99 22.36 36.67 -21.90
C SER A 99 20.92 36.90 -22.39
N ALA A 100 20.16 35.81 -22.59
CA ALA A 100 18.70 35.87 -22.66
C ALA A 100 18.12 35.65 -21.24
N PRO A 101 17.26 36.54 -20.72
CA PRO A 101 16.65 36.35 -19.41
C PRO A 101 15.64 35.18 -19.43
N PRO A 102 15.54 34.41 -18.33
CA PRO A 102 14.60 33.29 -18.27
C PRO A 102 13.14 33.76 -18.33
N PRO A 103 12.25 33.02 -19.02
CA PRO A 103 10.83 33.36 -19.07
C PRO A 103 10.21 33.28 -17.67
N LYS A 104 9.59 34.39 -17.23
CA LYS A 104 8.86 34.46 -15.96
C LYS A 104 7.61 33.59 -16.05
N ILE A 105 7.66 32.41 -15.44
CA ILE A 105 6.48 31.56 -15.23
C ILE A 105 5.59 32.27 -14.21
N MET A 106 4.55 32.96 -14.70
CA MET A 106 3.50 33.49 -13.83
C MET A 106 2.64 32.33 -13.35
N ALA A 107 3.06 31.66 -12.27
CA ALA A 107 2.22 30.72 -11.56
C ALA A 107 1.04 31.50 -10.93
N LYS A 108 -0.08 31.57 -11.65
CA LYS A 108 -1.36 32.01 -11.11
C LYS A 108 -1.82 30.93 -10.13
N GLY A 109 -1.32 31.01 -8.91
CA GLY A 109 -1.70 30.14 -7.80
C GLY A 109 -3.19 30.28 -7.52
N ARG A 110 -4.00 29.38 -8.10
CA ARG A 110 -5.33 29.10 -7.57
C ARG A 110 -5.13 28.14 -6.41
N ARG A 111 -4.95 28.70 -5.22
CA ARG A 111 -5.04 27.92 -3.98
C ARG A 111 -6.46 27.37 -3.92
N THR A 112 -6.63 26.06 -4.07
CA THR A 112 -7.88 25.38 -3.70
C THR A 112 -7.88 25.26 -2.18
N SER A 113 -8.70 26.06 -1.51
CA SER A 113 -8.93 25.92 -0.07
C SER A 113 -9.65 24.60 0.21
N VAL A 114 -9.07 23.76 1.06
CA VAL A 114 -9.70 22.56 1.60
C VAL A 114 -10.14 22.91 3.02
N SER A 115 -11.44 22.96 3.26
CA SER A 115 -11.99 23.10 4.62
C SER A 115 -11.83 21.76 5.34
N ALA A 116 -11.17 21.76 6.50
CA ALA A 116 -11.17 20.61 7.40
C ALA A 116 -12.41 20.73 8.30
N GLU A 117 -13.41 19.89 8.06
CA GLU A 117 -14.49 19.67 9.02
C GLU A 117 -13.92 18.89 10.21
N THR A 118 -13.94 19.49 11.40
CA THR A 118 -13.55 18.81 12.64
C THR A 118 -14.71 17.94 13.12
N ILE A 119 -14.52 16.62 13.10
CA ILE A 119 -15.39 15.69 13.80
C ILE A 119 -15.22 15.93 15.30
N ASP A 120 -16.28 16.43 15.95
CA ASP A 120 -16.37 16.51 17.39
C ASP A 120 -16.61 15.09 17.95
N PRO A 121 -15.66 14.49 18.69
CA PRO A 121 -15.82 13.14 19.23
C PRO A 121 -16.97 13.04 20.24
N LEU A 122 -17.54 14.16 20.70
CA LEU A 122 -18.69 14.18 21.60
C LEU A 122 -20.04 14.04 20.88
N ARG A 123 -20.09 14.19 19.54
CA ARG A 123 -21.35 14.01 18.79
C ARG A 123 -21.89 12.58 18.83
N PHE A 124 -21.04 11.58 19.06
CA PHE A 124 -21.46 10.19 19.18
C PHE A 124 -21.94 9.81 20.58
N VAL A 125 -21.69 10.65 21.60
CA VAL A 125 -22.05 10.34 23.00
C VAL A 125 -23.43 10.91 23.38
N ALA A 126 -23.93 11.90 22.64
CA ALA A 126 -25.20 12.57 22.97
C ALA A 126 -26.46 11.81 22.54
N ALA A 127 -26.35 10.76 21.71
CA ALA A 127 -27.52 10.03 21.20
C ALA A 127 -28.05 8.95 22.16
N GLU A 128 -27.33 8.60 23.22
CA GLU A 128 -27.68 7.46 24.10
C GLU A 128 -28.24 7.85 25.47
N LEU A 129 -28.42 9.15 25.77
CA LEU A 129 -28.85 9.60 27.11
C LEU A 129 -30.29 10.12 27.22
N TYR A 130 -31.14 9.95 26.20
CA TYR A 130 -32.55 10.39 26.24
C TYR A 130 -33.60 9.32 25.92
N ALA A 131 -33.29 8.05 26.18
CA ALA A 131 -34.25 6.95 26.05
C ALA A 131 -34.20 6.01 27.25
N GLY A 132 -34.62 6.46 28.43
CA GLY A 132 -34.76 5.53 29.56
C GLY A 132 -34.95 6.16 30.92
N ASN A 133 -36.04 6.89 31.16
CA ASN A 133 -36.63 6.90 32.50
C ASN A 133 -38.11 7.30 32.46
N ALA A 134 -38.99 6.32 32.23
CA ALA A 134 -40.41 6.44 32.56
C ALA A 134 -40.62 5.86 33.97
N PRO A 135 -41.00 6.65 34.99
CA PRO A 135 -41.45 6.07 36.25
C PRO A 135 -42.90 5.60 36.10
N SER A 136 -43.08 4.30 35.85
CA SER A 136 -44.36 3.64 36.08
C SER A 136 -44.56 3.36 37.56
N CYS A 137 -45.51 4.09 38.14
CA CYS A 137 -46.46 3.68 39.17
C CYS A 137 -46.11 2.39 39.96
N LEU A 138 -45.66 2.55 41.21
CA LEU A 138 -45.80 1.53 42.24
C LEU A 138 -46.72 2.06 43.35
N MET A 139 -47.83 1.36 43.47
CA MET A 139 -48.84 1.38 44.51
C MET A 139 -48.23 1.44 45.92
N LEU A 140 -48.67 2.38 46.76
CA LEU A 140 -48.68 2.26 48.23
C LEU A 140 -49.43 3.46 48.83
N THR A 141 -50.71 3.29 49.13
CA THR A 141 -51.40 4.11 50.14
C THR A 141 -52.10 3.19 51.13
N ASN A 142 -51.83 3.50 52.39
CA ASN A 142 -52.28 2.90 53.64
C ASN A 142 -53.79 2.99 53.83
#